data_AF-A0A7D5F462-F1
#
_entry.id   AF-A0A7D5F462-F1
#
_cell.length_a   1.000
_cell.length_b   1.000
_cell.length_c   1.000
_cell.angle_alpha   90.00
_cell.angle_beta   90.00
_cell.angle_gamma   90.00
#
_symmetry.space_group_name_H-M   'P 1'
#
loop_
_entity.id
_entity.type
_entity.pdbx_description
1 polymer ?
#
loop_
_entity_poly.entity_id
_entity_poly.type
_entity_poly.pdbx_seq_one_letter_code
_entity_poly.pdbx_strand_id
1 'polypeptide(L)'
;MASWGSSYAYAEEYAYVTYRGVGKAAANVYSGQRIITVCFWWTRGGSAVTGTTCSNASSATGSWRAGPEVVGKATDSLDSNAPKTIFNIQTTRMNPSTV
;
A
#
# COMPACT_ATOMS: atom_id res chain seq x y z
N MET A 1 -5.64 -8.38 -21.48
CA MET A 1 -4.21 -8.38 -21.10
C MET A 1 -4.12 -8.71 -19.62
N ALA A 2 -3.43 -9.79 -19.24
CA ALA A 2 -3.20 -10.12 -17.84
C ALA A 2 -2.01 -9.30 -17.32
N SER A 3 -2.21 -8.51 -16.26
CA SER A 3 -1.12 -7.83 -15.57
C SER A 3 -0.32 -8.89 -14.78
N TRP A 4 0.87 -9.24 -15.27
CA TRP A 4 1.80 -10.07 -14.52
C TRP A 4 2.44 -9.23 -13.40
N GLY A 5 2.26 -9.64 -12.15
CA GLY A 5 2.83 -8.98 -10.99
C GLY A 5 2.06 -9.29 -9.71
N SER A 6 2.69 -9.02 -8.56
CA SER A 6 2.09 -9.16 -7.24
C SER A 6 1.61 -7.81 -6.72
N SER A 7 0.51 -7.79 -5.97
CA SER A 7 0.19 -6.64 -5.12
C SER A 7 1.12 -6.64 -3.92
N TYR A 8 1.71 -5.50 -3.60
CA TYR A 8 2.66 -5.36 -2.49
C TYR A 8 2.57 -4.00 -1.84
N ALA A 9 2.98 -3.95 -0.58
CA ALA A 9 3.40 -2.72 0.08
C ALA A 9 4.59 -3.03 1.00
N TYR A 10 5.56 -2.14 1.03
CA TYR A 10 6.74 -2.25 1.89
C TYR A 10 7.22 -0.86 2.30
N ALA A 11 8.04 -0.79 3.34
CA ALA A 11 8.68 0.43 3.78
C ALA A 11 10.18 0.19 4.00
N GLU A 12 10.96 1.22 3.72
CA GLU A 12 12.39 1.31 3.93
C GLU A 12 12.68 2.47 4.88
N GLU A 13 13.60 2.27 5.80
CA GLU A 13 14.07 3.31 6.72
C GLU A 13 15.38 3.92 6.20
N TYR A 14 15.46 5.24 6.24
CA TYR A 14 16.61 6.03 5.82
C TYR A 14 17.09 6.87 7.01
N ALA A 15 18.34 6.64 7.41
CA ALA A 15 19.05 7.42 8.42
C ALA A 15 18.33 7.59 9.77
N TYR A 16 17.50 6.61 10.16
CA TYR A 16 16.70 6.63 11.41
C TYR A 16 15.68 7.76 11.54
N VAL A 17 15.48 8.56 10.49
CA VAL A 17 14.65 9.78 10.54
C VAL A 17 13.58 9.81 9.47
N THR A 18 13.65 8.95 8.46
CA THR A 18 12.71 8.99 7.36
C THR A 18 12.37 7.60 6.89
N TYR A 19 11.08 7.32 6.76
CA TYR A 19 10.59 6.13 6.10
C TYR A 19 10.11 6.47 4.71
N ARG A 20 10.42 5.60 3.75
CA ARG A 20 9.85 5.60 2.40
C ARG A 20 9.01 4.36 2.23
N GLY A 21 7.72 4.53 2.02
CA GLY A 21 6.79 3.45 1.72
C GLY A 21 6.46 3.39 0.25
N VAL A 22 6.26 2.18 -0.25
CA VAL A 22 5.91 1.88 -1.62
C VAL A 22 4.71 0.94 -1.62
N GLY A 23 3.76 1.16 -2.52
CA GLY A 23 2.57 0.33 -2.66
C GLY A 23 2.15 0.14 -4.11
N LYS A 24 1.65 -1.05 -4.45
CA LYS A 24 1.15 -1.37 -5.80
C LYS A 24 0.00 -2.37 -5.74
N ALA A 25 -1.09 -2.04 -6.43
CA ALA A 25 -2.20 -2.96 -6.69
C ALA A 25 -2.06 -3.56 -8.10
N ALA A 26 -1.68 -4.83 -8.18
CA ALA A 26 -1.42 -5.51 -9.46
C ALA A 26 -2.67 -6.19 -10.07
N ALA A 27 -3.81 -6.13 -9.40
CA ALA A 27 -5.03 -6.86 -9.78
C ALA A 27 -4.88 -8.39 -9.76
N ASN A 28 -3.91 -8.93 -9.01
CA ASN A 28 -3.71 -10.37 -8.88
C ASN A 28 -4.81 -11.00 -8.00
N VAL A 29 -5.07 -12.28 -8.25
CA VAL A 29 -6.00 -13.09 -7.45
C VAL A 29 -5.21 -13.85 -6.39
N TYR A 30 -5.60 -13.70 -5.13
CA TYR A 30 -5.02 -14.39 -3.98
C TYR A 30 -6.16 -14.93 -3.11
N SER A 31 -6.08 -16.22 -2.75
CA SER A 31 -7.11 -16.90 -1.94
C SER A 31 -8.55 -16.70 -2.48
N GLY A 32 -8.72 -16.77 -3.80
CA GLY A 32 -10.02 -16.61 -4.46
C GLY A 32 -10.55 -15.17 -4.55
N GLN A 33 -9.76 -14.17 -4.15
CA GLN A 33 -10.15 -12.76 -4.23
C GLN A 33 -9.14 -11.93 -5.03
N ARG A 34 -9.62 -10.96 -5.81
CA ARG A 34 -8.77 -10.03 -6.54
C ARG A 34 -8.44 -8.82 -5.69
N ILE A 35 -7.16 -8.48 -5.54
CA ILE A 35 -6.72 -7.27 -4.84
C ILE A 35 -6.80 -6.08 -5.80
N ILE A 36 -7.65 -5.11 -5.50
CA ILE A 36 -7.89 -3.94 -6.38
C ILE A 36 -7.32 -2.64 -5.84
N THR A 37 -7.10 -2.57 -4.53
CA THR A 37 -6.48 -1.41 -3.89
C THR A 37 -5.44 -1.90 -2.91
N VAL A 38 -4.29 -1.24 -2.91
CA VAL A 38 -3.29 -1.34 -1.85
C VAL A 38 -3.03 0.05 -1.32
N CYS A 39 -3.33 0.25 -0.05
CA CYS A 39 -3.09 1.49 0.67
C CYS A 39 -2.08 1.27 1.79
N PHE A 40 -1.33 2.32 2.11
CA PHE A 40 -0.48 2.35 3.29
C PHE A 40 -0.45 3.73 3.94
N TRP A 41 -0.08 3.75 5.22
CA TRP A 41 0.12 4.96 6.02
C TRP A 41 0.97 4.65 7.23
N TRP A 42 1.46 5.70 7.91
CA TRP A 42 2.18 5.54 9.17
C TRP A 42 1.36 6.04 10.36
N THR A 43 1.51 5.34 11.48
CA THR A 43 0.97 5.76 12.78
C THR A 43 2.07 5.81 13.83
N ARG A 44 1.94 6.71 14.80
CA ARG A 44 2.81 6.80 15.98
C ARG A 44 1.95 7.12 17.20
N GLY A 45 2.13 6.37 18.29
CA GLY A 45 1.37 6.59 19.52
C GLY A 45 -0.15 6.51 19.32
N GLY A 46 -0.61 5.64 18.41
CA GLY A 46 -2.04 5.50 18.07
C GLY A 46 -2.61 6.58 17.14
N SER A 47 -1.82 7.60 16.78
CA SER A 47 -2.25 8.67 15.86
C SER A 47 -1.63 8.52 14.47
N ALA A 48 -2.34 8.96 13.43
CA ALA A 48 -1.80 8.99 12.08
C ALA A 48 -0.69 10.05 11.95
N VAL A 49 0.45 9.65 11.37
CA VAL A 49 1.58 10.53 11.06
C VAL A 49 1.47 11.07 9.64
N THR A 50 0.90 10.27 8.73
CA THR A 50 0.71 10.63 7.32
C THR A 50 -0.74 10.40 6.92
N GLY A 51 -1.15 11.05 5.83
CA GLY A 51 -2.32 10.61 5.08
C GLY A 51 -2.11 9.23 4.45
N THR A 52 -3.22 8.61 4.04
CA THR A 52 -3.22 7.32 3.35
C THR A 52 -2.82 7.49 1.89
N THR A 53 -1.85 6.68 1.45
CA THR A 53 -1.39 6.63 0.06
C THR A 53 -1.85 5.33 -0.58
N CYS A 54 -2.51 5.39 -1.74
CA CYS A 54 -3.17 4.22 -2.35
C CYS A 54 -2.82 4.04 -3.84
N SER A 55 -2.57 2.79 -4.22
CA SER A 55 -2.55 2.33 -5.61
C SER A 55 -3.87 1.61 -5.91
N ASN A 56 -4.51 1.95 -7.03
CA ASN A 56 -5.78 1.37 -7.46
C ASN A 56 -5.64 0.72 -8.83
N ALA A 57 -5.91 -0.58 -8.89
CA ALA A 57 -6.13 -1.29 -10.14
C ALA A 57 -7.49 -0.92 -10.74
N SER A 58 -7.62 -1.05 -12.06
CA SER A 58 -8.85 -0.71 -12.77
C SER A 58 -9.19 -1.74 -13.84
N SER A 59 -10.47 -1.81 -14.18
CA SER A 59 -10.98 -2.56 -15.33
C SER A 59 -12.03 -1.72 -16.02
N ALA A 60 -11.88 -1.52 -17.34
CA ALA A 60 -12.84 -0.75 -18.14
C ALA A 60 -13.69 -1.65 -19.05
N THR A 61 -13.19 -2.83 -19.43
CA THR A 61 -13.81 -3.68 -20.47
C THR A 61 -13.55 -5.18 -20.22
N GLY A 62 -13.70 -5.66 -18.99
CA GLY A 62 -13.48 -7.09 -18.67
C GLY A 62 -12.01 -7.48 -18.43
N SER A 63 -11.05 -6.61 -18.75
CA SER A 63 -9.62 -6.82 -18.51
C SER A 63 -9.08 -5.91 -17.41
N TRP A 64 -8.50 -6.53 -16.39
CA TRP A 64 -7.85 -5.82 -15.29
C TRP A 64 -6.48 -5.27 -15.67
N ARG A 65 -6.22 -4.04 -15.24
CA ARG A 65 -4.96 -3.33 -15.36
C ARG A 65 -4.45 -2.99 -13.97
N ALA A 66 -3.15 -3.20 -13.74
CA ALA A 66 -2.51 -2.79 -12.50
C ALA A 66 -2.58 -1.27 -12.33
N GLY A 67 -2.67 -0.84 -11.07
CA GLY A 67 -2.47 0.54 -10.69
C GLY A 67 -1.00 0.95 -10.77
N PRO A 68 -0.71 2.26 -10.82
CA PRO A 68 0.65 2.75 -10.72
C PRO A 68 1.26 2.37 -9.37
N GLU A 69 2.59 2.24 -9.33
CA GLU A 69 3.29 2.22 -8.04
C GLU A 69 3.21 3.61 -7.42
N VAL A 70 2.86 3.67 -6.14
CA VAL A 70 2.76 4.91 -5.38
C VAL A 70 3.78 4.93 -4.25
N VAL A 71 4.31 6.12 -3.97
CA VAL A 71 5.36 6.34 -2.97
C VAL A 71 4.89 7.37 -1.96
N GLY A 72 5.09 7.08 -0.69
CA GLY A 72 4.81 7.99 0.42
C GLY A 72 6.01 8.07 1.36
N LYS A 73 6.09 9.14 2.14
CA LYS A 73 7.17 9.37 3.10
C LYS A 73 6.60 9.72 4.46
N ALA A 74 7.28 9.29 5.51
CA ALA A 74 7.02 9.70 6.89
C ALA A 74 8.34 10.07 7.57
N THR A 75 8.31 11.06 8.46
CA THR A 75 9.48 11.43 9.28
C THR A 75 9.37 10.75 10.64
N ASP A 76 10.46 10.17 11.14
CA ASP A 76 10.51 9.58 12.48
C ASP A 76 10.74 10.64 13.58
N SER A 77 10.56 10.25 14.85
CA SER A 77 10.99 11.04 15.99
C SER A 77 12.45 10.79 16.31
N LEU A 78 13.21 11.85 16.63
CA LEU A 78 14.58 11.74 17.15
C LEU A 78 14.63 11.49 18.67
N ASP A 79 13.50 11.60 19.35
CA ASP A 79 13.40 11.30 20.79
C ASP A 79 13.45 9.78 21.01
N SER A 80 14.43 9.32 21.78
CA SER A 80 14.64 7.92 22.14
C SER A 80 13.45 7.28 22.90
N ASN A 81 12.61 8.09 23.53
CA ASN A 81 11.43 7.63 24.26
C ASN A 81 10.13 7.78 23.45
N ALA A 82 10.21 8.28 22.22
CA ALA A 82 9.03 8.42 21.39
C ALA A 82 8.40 7.05 21.07
N PRO A 83 7.07 6.98 20.92
CA PRO A 83 6.43 5.77 20.46
C PRO A 83 6.96 5.35 19.09
N LYS A 84 7.01 4.05 18.85
CA LYS A 84 7.46 3.50 17.56
C LYS A 84 6.56 3.96 16.42
N THR A 85 7.18 4.28 15.29
CA THR A 85 6.49 4.51 14.03
C THR A 85 6.12 3.17 13.39
N ILE A 86 4.84 2.97 13.07
CA ILE A 86 4.29 1.72 12.55
C ILE A 86 3.84 1.94 11.11
N PHE A 87 4.30 1.08 10.20
CA PHE A 87 3.83 1.03 8.83
C PHE A 87 2.57 0.16 8.74
N ASN A 88 1.46 0.77 8.36
CA ASN A 88 0.17 0.10 8.23
C ASN A 88 -0.15 -0.12 6.76
N ILE A 89 -0.75 -1.27 6.44
CA ILE A 89 -1.13 -1.66 5.09
C ILE A 89 -2.59 -2.11 5.11
N GLN A 90 -3.34 -1.70 4.11
CA GLN A 90 -4.69 -2.20 3.86
C GLN A 90 -4.86 -2.59 2.40
N THR A 91 -5.50 -3.73 2.17
CA THR A 91 -5.89 -4.17 0.83
C THR A 91 -7.40 -4.19 0.68
N THR A 92 -7.92 -3.64 -0.41
CA THR A 92 -9.31 -3.85 -0.82
C THR A 92 -9.37 -5.00 -1.81
N ARG A 93 -10.30 -5.92 -1.59
CA ARG A 93 -10.44 -7.15 -2.37
C ARG A 93 -11.86 -7.27 -2.91
N MET A 94 -12.01 -7.92 -4.06
CA MET A 94 -13.30 -8.19 -4.67
C MET A 94 -13.36 -9.59 -5.28
N ASN A 95 -14.57 -10.05 -5.61
CA ASN A 95 -14.75 -11.30 -6.33
C ASN A 95 -14.07 -11.19 -7.72
N PRO A 96 -13.20 -12.15 -8.11
CA PRO A 96 -12.54 -12.12 -9.40
C PRO A 96 -13.50 -12.18 -10.60
N SER A 97 -14.72 -12.70 -10.43
CA SER A 97 -15.70 -12.86 -11.51
C SER A 97 -16.56 -11.63 -11.76
N THR A 98 -16.55 -10.63 -10.87
CA THR A 98 -17.25 -9.36 -11.08
C THR A 98 -16.33 -8.42 -11.84
N VAL A 99 -16.71 -8.05 -13.06
CA VAL A 99 -16.04 -7.05 -13.89
C VAL A 99 -17.08 -6.18 -14.57
#